data_AF-A0A534X1B9-F1
#
_entry.id   AF-A0A534X1B9-F1
#
_cell.length_a   1.000
_cell.length_b   1.000
_cell.length_c   1.000
_cell.angle_alpha   90.00
_cell.angle_beta   90.00
_cell.angle_gamma   90.00
#
_symmetry.space_group_name_H-M   'P 1'
#
loop_
_entity.id
_entity.type
_entity.pdbx_description
1 polymer ?
#
loop_
_entity_poly.entity_id
_entity_poly.type
_entity_poly.pdbx_seq_one_letter_code
_entity_poly.pdbx_strand_id
1 'polypeptide(L)'
;GKGGQNVNKVSTCVVLRHVPTGIAVRCERERSQALNRFLARRELLDRLEARERGAAATALQERERIRRQKRRRSRRAREKMLANKRAQGEKKTARRPSLADYEG
;
A
#
# COMPACT_ATOMS: atom_id res chain seq x y z
N GLY A 1 -2.91 -47.83 -4.56
CA GLY A 1 -2.27 -46.94 -5.57
C GLY A 1 -0.78 -47.26 -5.65
N LYS A 2 -0.11 -46.97 -6.78
CA LYS A 2 1.32 -47.24 -7.02
C LYS A 2 2.24 -46.33 -6.17
N GLY A 3 2.08 -46.35 -4.85
CA GLY A 3 3.02 -45.76 -3.89
C GLY A 3 4.05 -46.82 -3.53
N GLY A 4 5.13 -46.88 -4.30
CA GLY A 4 6.20 -47.86 -4.11
C GLY A 4 6.83 -47.74 -2.72
N GLN A 5 7.21 -48.89 -2.14
CA GLN A 5 7.80 -49.02 -0.80
C GLN A 5 8.89 -47.99 -0.49
N ASN A 6 9.64 -47.56 -1.52
CA ASN A 6 10.69 -46.54 -1.40
C ASN A 6 10.19 -45.16 -0.92
N VAL A 7 8.97 -44.73 -1.26
CA VAL A 7 8.46 -43.41 -0.83
C VAL A 7 8.16 -43.39 0.66
N ASN A 8 7.66 -44.50 1.21
CA ASN A 8 7.34 -44.62 2.63
C ASN A 8 8.59 -44.83 3.49
N LYS A 9 9.66 -45.41 2.91
CA LYS A 9 10.90 -45.74 3.63
C LYS A 9 11.95 -44.62 3.58
N VAL A 10 11.99 -43.83 2.52
CA VAL A 10 13.03 -42.81 2.33
C VAL A 10 12.49 -41.42 2.67
N SER A 11 13.07 -40.79 3.69
CA SER A 11 12.71 -39.44 4.15
C SER A 11 13.27 -38.35 3.22
N THR A 12 12.71 -38.22 2.01
CA THR A 12 13.14 -37.22 1.01
C THR A 12 12.49 -35.85 1.22
N CYS A 13 11.39 -35.79 1.96
CA CYS A 13 10.65 -34.57 2.25
C CYS A 13 11.50 -33.57 3.05
N VAL A 14 11.53 -32.31 2.61
CA VAL A 14 12.24 -31.22 3.27
C VAL A 14 11.24 -30.16 3.71
N VAL A 15 11.34 -29.76 4.99
CA VAL A 15 10.60 -28.63 5.55
C VAL A 15 11.61 -27.57 5.97
N LEU A 16 11.46 -26.36 5.45
CA LEU A 16 12.28 -25.19 5.80
C LEU A 16 11.40 -24.11 6.42
N ARG A 17 11.91 -23.48 7.47
CA ARG A 17 11.25 -22.36 8.16
C ARG A 17 12.20 -21.18 8.24
N HIS A 18 11.78 -20.03 7.73
CA HIS A 18 12.47 -18.77 7.97
C HIS A 18 12.08 -18.25 9.35
N VAL A 19 13.03 -18.27 10.29
CA VAL A 19 12.78 -17.92 11.71
C VAL A 19 12.28 -16.47 11.86
N PRO A 20 12.87 -15.45 11.22
CA PRO A 20 12.44 -14.06 11.42
C PRO A 20 11.01 -13.76 10.94
N THR A 21 10.57 -14.35 9.83
CA THR A 21 9.26 -14.04 9.23
C THR A 21 8.18 -15.08 9.55
N GLY A 22 8.56 -16.23 10.11
CA GLY A 22 7.67 -17.36 10.40
C GLY A 22 7.23 -18.16 9.17
N ILE A 23 7.70 -17.81 7.95
CA ILE A 23 7.28 -18.49 6.72
C ILE A 23 7.89 -19.89 6.67
N ALA A 24 7.04 -20.90 6.49
CA ALA A 24 7.44 -22.28 6.30
C ALA A 24 7.10 -22.77 4.89
N VAL A 25 7.97 -23.61 4.34
CA VAL A 25 7.83 -24.26 3.03
C VAL A 25 8.12 -25.75 3.19
N ARG A 26 7.26 -26.59 2.60
CA ARG A 26 7.45 -28.04 2.49
C ARG A 26 7.67 -28.40 1.02
N CYS A 27 8.66 -29.25 0.75
CA CYS A 27 8.99 -29.73 -0.59
C CYS A 27 9.25 -31.25 -0.58
N GLU A 28 8.51 -31.98 -1.42
CA GLU A 28 8.61 -33.44 -1.59
C GLU A 28 8.50 -33.85 -3.07
N ARG A 29 8.96 -32.97 -3.97
CA ARG A 29 8.79 -33.12 -5.42
C ARG A 29 9.72 -34.20 -5.99
N GLU A 30 10.91 -34.30 -5.44
CA GLU A 30 12.01 -35.07 -6.00
C GLU A 30 12.40 -36.26 -5.13
N ARG A 31 13.00 -37.27 -5.76
CA ARG A 31 13.52 -38.45 -5.06
C ARG A 31 14.79 -38.15 -4.25
N SER A 32 15.45 -37.02 -4.51
CA SER A 32 16.64 -36.57 -3.80
C SER A 32 16.32 -35.49 -2.77
N GLN A 33 16.75 -35.69 -1.54
CA GLN A 33 16.63 -34.70 -0.46
C GLN A 33 17.39 -33.40 -0.78
N ALA A 34 18.56 -33.49 -1.45
CA ALA A 34 19.35 -32.32 -1.81
C ALA A 34 18.61 -31.43 -2.80
N LEU A 35 17.95 -32.04 -3.78
CA LEU A 35 17.15 -31.31 -4.77
C LEU A 35 15.89 -30.71 -4.12
N ASN A 36 15.22 -31.45 -3.23
CA ASN A 36 14.12 -30.89 -2.44
C ASN A 36 14.56 -29.72 -1.55
N ARG A 37 15.78 -29.75 -1.00
CA ARG A 37 16.34 -28.63 -0.22
C ARG A 37 16.59 -27.40 -1.09
N PHE A 38 17.12 -27.57 -2.30
CA PHE A 38 17.31 -26.49 -3.26
C PHE A 38 15.96 -25.85 -3.65
N LEU A 39 14.98 -26.68 -4.02
CA LEU A 39 13.65 -26.23 -4.40
C LEU A 39 12.93 -25.53 -3.23
N ALA A 40 13.01 -26.07 -2.02
CA ALA A 40 12.43 -25.45 -0.83
C ALA A 40 13.05 -24.09 -0.53
N ARG A 41 14.37 -23.92 -0.72
CA ARG A 41 15.05 -22.62 -0.54
C ARG A 41 14.58 -21.59 -1.56
N ARG A 42 14.48 -21.98 -2.84
CA ARG A 42 13.99 -21.10 -3.92
C ARG A 42 12.58 -20.60 -3.61
N GLU A 43 11.66 -21.51 -3.32
CA GLU A 43 10.28 -21.17 -2.95
C GLU A 43 10.20 -20.29 -1.69
N LEU A 44 11.06 -20.52 -0.70
CA LEU A 44 11.12 -19.69 0.50
C LEU A 44 11.56 -18.26 0.18
N LEU A 45 12.57 -18.08 -0.68
CA LEU A 45 13.02 -16.77 -1.13
C LEU A 45 11.93 -16.04 -1.92
N ASP A 46 11.26 -16.72 -2.85
CA ASP A 46 10.17 -16.14 -3.64
C ASP A 46 9.05 -15.60 -2.74
N ARG A 47 8.70 -16.33 -1.68
CA ARG A 47 7.70 -15.89 -0.68
C ARG A 47 8.16 -14.69 0.15
N LEU A 48 9.44 -14.65 0.51
CA LEU A 48 10.02 -13.53 1.25
C LEU A 48 9.99 -12.26 0.40
N GLU A 49 10.43 -12.36 -0.86
CA GLU A 49 10.43 -11.25 -1.80
C GLU A 49 9.01 -10.74 -2.08
N ALA A 50 8.05 -11.64 -2.29
CA ALA A 50 6.64 -11.26 -2.46
C ALA A 50 6.10 -10.48 -1.26
N ARG A 51 6.48 -10.88 -0.03
CA ARG A 51 6.09 -10.19 1.21
C ARG A 51 6.69 -8.79 1.30
N GLU A 52 7.97 -8.63 0.97
CA GLU A 52 8.64 -7.33 0.99
C GLU A 52 8.07 -6.38 -0.06
N ARG A 53 7.87 -6.87 -1.30
CA ARG A 53 7.26 -6.09 -2.38
C ARG A 53 5.83 -5.67 -2.06
N GLY A 54 5.02 -6.57 -1.48
CA GLY A 54 3.66 -6.27 -1.04
C GLY A 54 3.62 -5.19 0.06
N ALA A 55 4.54 -5.26 1.03
CA ALA A 55 4.66 -4.25 2.09
C ALA A 55 5.06 -2.87 1.52
N ALA A 56 6.01 -2.83 0.58
CA ALA A 56 6.40 -1.58 -0.08
C ALA A 56 5.26 -0.95 -0.89
N ALA A 57 4.51 -1.77 -1.64
CA ALA A 57 3.39 -1.30 -2.45
C ALA A 57 2.26 -0.70 -1.60
N THR A 58 1.89 -1.36 -0.50
CA THR A 58 0.84 -0.86 0.41
C THR A 58 1.25 0.46 1.09
N ALA A 59 2.51 0.57 1.53
CA ALA A 59 3.04 1.81 2.09
C ALA A 59 3.01 2.98 1.08
N LEU A 60 3.33 2.72 -0.18
CA LEU A 60 3.25 3.72 -1.25
C LEU A 60 1.80 4.17 -1.50
N GLN A 61 0.86 3.22 -1.57
CA GLN A 61 -0.56 3.52 -1.76
C GLN A 61 -1.12 4.39 -0.62
N GLU A 62 -0.78 4.10 0.63
CA GLU A 62 -1.24 4.90 1.76
C GLU A 62 -0.63 6.32 1.74
N ARG A 63 0.66 6.45 1.41
CA ARG A 63 1.31 7.75 1.20
C ARG A 63 0.61 8.56 0.11
N GLU A 64 0.29 7.95 -1.03
CA GLU A 64 -0.44 8.61 -2.10
C GLU A 64 -1.85 9.03 -1.67
N ARG A 65 -2.57 8.16 -0.95
CA ARG A 65 -3.91 8.43 -0.43
C ARG A 65 -3.90 9.66 0.48
N ILE A 66 -2.97 9.72 1.43
CA ILE A 66 -2.78 10.86 2.33
C ILE A 66 -2.47 12.13 1.53
N ARG A 67 -1.57 12.04 0.53
CA ARG A 67 -1.22 13.18 -0.34
C ARG A 67 -2.45 13.72 -1.10
N ARG A 68 -3.26 12.82 -1.70
CA ARG A 68 -4.50 13.17 -2.41
C ARG A 68 -5.51 13.83 -1.47
N GLN A 69 -5.67 13.30 -0.25
CA GLN A 69 -6.58 13.87 0.74
C GLN A 69 -6.13 15.27 1.18
N LYS A 70 -4.85 15.46 1.50
CA LYS A 70 -4.27 16.77 1.87
C LYS A 70 -4.45 17.80 0.76
N ARG A 71 -4.25 17.42 -0.52
CA ARG A 71 -4.48 18.30 -1.68
C ARG A 71 -5.93 18.80 -1.74
N ARG A 72 -6.92 17.92 -1.54
CA ARG A 72 -8.34 18.29 -1.53
C ARG A 72 -8.68 19.28 -0.41
N ARG A 73 -8.16 19.05 0.81
CA ARG A 73 -8.37 19.97 1.95
C ARG A 73 -7.79 21.36 1.66
N SER A 74 -6.55 21.42 1.13
CA SER A 74 -5.93 22.69 0.76
C SER A 74 -6.72 23.44 -0.31
N ARG A 75 -7.25 22.74 -1.32
CA ARG A 75 -8.08 23.36 -2.37
C ARG A 75 -9.36 23.96 -1.78
N ARG A 76 -10.10 23.18 -0.98
CA ARG A 76 -11.34 23.65 -0.33
C ARG A 76 -11.10 24.85 0.59
N ALA A 77 -10.00 24.84 1.35
CA ALA A 77 -9.64 25.97 2.21
C ALA A 77 -9.42 27.26 1.40
N ARG A 78 -8.72 27.16 0.26
CA ARG A 78 -8.51 28.28 -0.66
C ARG A 78 -9.83 28.76 -1.30
N GLU A 79 -10.67 27.84 -1.74
CA GLU A 79 -11.99 28.16 -2.32
C GLU A 79 -12.87 28.91 -1.30
N LYS A 80 -12.91 28.43 -0.04
CA LYS A 80 -13.65 29.11 1.05
C LYS A 80 -13.11 30.51 1.33
N MET A 81 -11.78 30.66 1.38
CA MET A 81 -11.14 31.97 1.59
C MET A 81 -11.51 32.96 0.48
N LEU A 82 -11.47 32.51 -0.79
CA LEU A 82 -11.81 33.36 -1.93
C LEU A 82 -13.29 33.76 -1.92
N ALA A 83 -14.19 32.83 -1.58
CA ALA A 83 -15.62 33.11 -1.44
C ALA A 83 -15.89 34.16 -0.34
N ASN A 84 -15.25 34.00 0.83
CA ASN A 84 -15.37 34.98 1.91
C ASN A 84 -14.87 36.37 1.48
N LYS A 85 -13.76 36.42 0.72
CA LYS A 85 -13.21 37.68 0.20
C LYS A 85 -14.18 38.37 -0.78
N ARG A 86 -14.84 37.61 -1.66
CA ARG A 86 -15.86 38.13 -2.59
C ARG A 86 -17.07 38.69 -1.84
N ALA A 87 -17.64 37.91 -0.93
CA ALA A 87 -18.80 38.33 -0.13
C ALA A 87 -18.52 39.61 0.67
N GLN A 88 -17.30 39.75 1.22
CA GLN A 88 -16.92 40.97 1.94
C GLN A 88 -16.72 42.17 1.01
N GLY A 89 -16.22 41.94 -0.21
CA GLY A 89 -16.12 42.96 -1.25
C GLY A 89 -17.49 43.50 -1.65
N GLU A 90 -18.44 42.61 -1.94
CA GLU A 90 -19.82 42.96 -2.27
C GLU A 90 -20.48 43.80 -1.16
N LYS A 91 -20.33 43.38 0.10
CA LYS A 91 -20.83 44.14 1.26
C LYS A 91 -20.22 45.55 1.37
N LYS A 92 -18.92 45.70 1.07
CA LYS A 92 -18.25 47.01 1.10
C LYS A 92 -18.74 47.92 -0.02
N THR A 93 -18.93 47.37 -1.22
CA THR A 93 -19.49 48.12 -2.35
C THR A 93 -20.91 48.58 -2.05
N ALA A 94 -21.75 47.71 -1.49
CA ALA A 94 -23.14 48.06 -1.13
C ALA A 94 -23.25 49.13 -0.03
N ARG A 95 -22.25 49.28 0.83
CA ARG A 95 -22.19 50.31 1.88
C ARG A 95 -21.53 51.61 1.42
N ARG A 96 -20.96 51.63 0.22
CA ARG A 96 -20.21 52.77 -0.26
C ARG A 96 -21.23 53.84 -0.66
N PRO A 97 -21.19 55.04 -0.06
CA PRO A 97 -22.09 56.12 -0.45
C PRO A 97 -21.90 56.43 -1.93
N SER A 98 -23.01 56.64 -2.61
CA SER A 98 -23.05 57.05 -4.00
C SER A 98 -22.64 58.53 -4.12
N LEU A 99 -22.20 58.95 -5.30
CA LEU A 99 -21.88 60.36 -5.57
C LEU A 99 -23.10 61.28 -5.30
N ALA A 100 -24.31 60.78 -5.51
CA ALA A 100 -25.56 61.50 -5.23
C ALA A 100 -25.77 61.76 -3.72
N ASP A 101 -25.15 60.97 -2.83
CA ASP A 101 -25.26 61.16 -1.37
C ASP A 101 -24.38 62.32 -0.86
N TYR A 102 -23.50 62.87 -1.69
CA TYR A 102 -22.59 63.98 -1.35
C TYR A 102 -22.99 65.33 -1.98
N GLU A 103 -23.99 65.36 -2.87
CA GLU A 103 -24.41 66.57 -3.59
C GLU A 103 -25.59 67.32 -2.92
N GLY A 104 -26.05 66.86 -1.75
CA GLY A 104 -27.05 67.54 -0.91
C GLY A 104 -26.43 68.21 0.31
#